data_AF-A0A8J5WS65-F1
#
_entry.id   AF-A0A8J5WS65-F1
#
_cell.length_a   1.000
_cell.length_b   1.000
_cell.length_c   1.000
_cell.angle_alpha   90.00
_cell.angle_beta   90.00
_cell.angle_gamma   90.00
#
_symmetry.space_group_name_H-M   'P 1'
#
loop_
_entity.id
_entity.type
_entity.pdbx_description
1 polymer ?
#
loop_
_entity_poly.entity_id
_entity_poly.type
_entity_poly.pdbx_seq_one_letter_code
_entity_poly.pdbx_strand_id
1 'polypeptide(L)'
;MGALTMTSYAAVLRPRASTPHGPRCAAAPPTRRPARPATRSPAVNATPREWGQPAAAKTTRLYSLAPCPLLLAALLPGAEPVRAVFEPFVELVKTLDLPGWLVHWGHPGNMAVVLFAMGGYGTYLGFRIKLSDDPEEKAKAKDLHPKLLAGLFFFFALGATGGITALLTSDKPIFESPHAVTGIIGLALLTVQSILPTLFEGNPALRTTHGLLGSGIMTLFLIHAALGLQLGLSF
;
A
#
# COMPACT_ATOMS: atom_id res chain seq x y z
N MET A 1 -35.70 53.67 -11.53
CA MET A 1 -35.42 53.98 -12.95
C MET A 1 -34.19 53.20 -13.38
N GLY A 2 -34.33 52.41 -14.44
CA GLY A 2 -33.26 51.76 -15.22
C GLY A 2 -32.80 50.38 -14.71
N ALA A 3 -32.73 49.31 -15.49
CA ALA A 3 -33.39 48.88 -16.72
C ALA A 3 -33.09 47.37 -16.82
N LEU A 4 -34.09 46.56 -17.18
CA LEU A 4 -33.91 45.15 -17.54
C LEU A 4 -33.03 45.02 -18.79
N THR A 5 -32.21 43.97 -18.83
CA THR A 5 -31.86 43.30 -20.09
C THR A 5 -31.80 41.79 -19.86
N MET A 6 -32.92 41.14 -20.20
CA MET A 6 -32.94 39.75 -20.61
C MET A 6 -32.31 39.62 -21.99
N THR A 7 -31.53 38.57 -22.22
CA THR A 7 -31.24 38.12 -23.58
C THR A 7 -31.29 36.60 -23.61
N SER A 8 -32.32 36.11 -24.29
CA SER A 8 -32.60 34.72 -24.65
C SER A 8 -32.30 34.58 -26.13
N TYR A 9 -31.57 33.53 -26.55
CA TYR A 9 -31.50 32.98 -27.93
C TYR A 9 -30.68 31.69 -27.83
N ALA A 10 -30.92 30.59 -28.52
CA ALA A 10 -32.04 29.98 -29.23
C ALA A 10 -31.52 28.57 -29.59
N ALA A 11 -32.43 27.61 -29.63
CA ALA A 11 -32.15 26.25 -30.04
C ALA A 11 -31.67 26.17 -31.51
N VAL A 12 -30.66 25.34 -31.76
CA VAL A 12 -30.33 24.87 -33.11
C VAL A 12 -30.56 23.35 -33.16
N LEU A 13 -31.69 22.98 -33.74
CA LEU A 13 -31.98 21.65 -34.28
C LEU A 13 -31.35 21.52 -35.67
N ARG A 14 -30.66 20.41 -35.96
CA ARG A 14 -30.48 19.88 -37.33
C ARG A 14 -29.95 18.43 -37.31
N PRO A 15 -30.02 17.67 -38.42
CA PRO A 15 -31.00 16.59 -38.53
C PRO A 15 -30.38 15.19 -38.69
N ARG A 16 -31.28 14.22 -38.58
CA ARG A 16 -31.15 12.78 -38.86
C ARG A 16 -30.67 12.51 -40.29
N ALA A 17 -29.70 11.60 -40.45
CA ALA A 17 -29.43 10.91 -41.72
C ALA A 17 -29.30 9.41 -41.47
N SER A 18 -29.89 8.65 -42.38
CA SER A 18 -30.21 7.23 -42.29
C SER A 18 -29.41 6.45 -43.33
N THR A 19 -29.02 5.20 -42.99
CA THR A 19 -28.77 4.02 -43.86
C THR A 19 -27.54 4.05 -44.81
N PRO A 20 -26.98 2.90 -45.28
CA PRO A 20 -27.57 1.56 -45.36
C PRO A 20 -26.68 0.35 -44.96
N HIS A 21 -27.34 -0.80 -45.00
CA HIS A 21 -26.89 -2.19 -44.86
C HIS A 21 -25.63 -2.59 -45.66
N GLY A 22 -24.83 -3.49 -45.07
CA GLY A 22 -23.85 -4.35 -45.72
C GLY A 22 -23.60 -5.63 -44.90
N PRO A 23 -23.24 -6.79 -45.50
CA PRO A 23 -23.81 -8.07 -45.11
C PRO A 23 -22.95 -8.97 -44.20
N ARG A 24 -23.67 -9.75 -43.37
CA ARG A 24 -23.50 -11.15 -42.95
C ARG A 24 -22.06 -11.72 -42.79
N CYS A 25 -21.67 -11.92 -41.53
CA CYS A 25 -20.68 -12.91 -41.12
C CYS A 25 -21.10 -14.33 -41.54
N ALA A 26 -20.24 -15.03 -42.29
CA ALA A 26 -20.32 -16.46 -42.52
C ALA A 26 -19.41 -17.19 -41.50
N ALA A 27 -19.99 -18.16 -40.81
CA ALA A 27 -19.31 -19.04 -39.86
C ALA A 27 -18.41 -20.06 -40.61
N ALA A 28 -17.21 -20.31 -40.08
CA ALA A 28 -16.34 -21.40 -40.52
C ALA A 28 -16.46 -22.61 -39.57
N PRO A 29 -16.47 -23.86 -40.09
CA PRO A 29 -16.61 -25.07 -39.28
C PRO A 29 -15.27 -25.56 -38.68
N PRO A 30 -15.29 -26.41 -37.62
CA PRO A 30 -14.08 -26.89 -36.97
C PRO A 30 -13.49 -28.09 -37.72
N THR A 31 -12.20 -28.02 -38.08
CA THR A 31 -11.47 -29.14 -38.68
C THR A 31 -10.62 -29.87 -37.64
N ARG A 32 -10.75 -31.20 -37.69
CA ARG A 32 -10.24 -32.18 -36.73
C ARG A 32 -8.72 -32.35 -36.82
N ARG A 33 -8.13 -32.56 -35.64
CA ARG A 33 -6.76 -32.99 -35.35
C ARG A 33 -6.49 -34.41 -35.91
N PRO A 34 -5.34 -34.69 -36.54
CA PRO A 34 -4.83 -36.05 -36.64
C PRO A 34 -3.69 -36.31 -35.64
N ALA A 35 -3.78 -37.45 -34.96
CA ALA A 35 -2.77 -38.02 -34.09
C ALA A 35 -1.57 -38.55 -34.90
N ARG A 36 -0.36 -38.47 -34.32
CA ARG A 36 0.87 -39.03 -34.91
C ARG A 36 1.48 -40.06 -33.95
N PRO A 37 2.00 -41.20 -34.45
CA PRO A 37 2.09 -42.43 -33.66
C PRO A 37 3.37 -42.58 -32.85
N ALA A 38 3.27 -43.41 -31.81
CA ALA A 38 4.36 -43.89 -30.99
C ALA A 38 5.36 -44.73 -31.80
N THR A 39 6.65 -44.45 -31.63
CA THR A 39 7.74 -45.36 -32.03
C THR A 39 8.72 -45.54 -30.88
N ARG A 40 9.12 -46.80 -30.74
CA ARG A 40 9.74 -47.47 -29.60
C ARG A 40 11.27 -47.37 -29.71
N SER A 41 11.94 -47.11 -28.58
CA SER A 41 13.40 -47.03 -28.45
C SER A 41 14.13 -48.32 -28.85
N PRO A 42 15.42 -48.23 -29.18
CA PRO A 42 16.39 -49.26 -28.86
C PRO A 42 17.26 -48.83 -27.66
N ALA A 43 17.52 -49.79 -26.77
CA ALA A 43 18.43 -49.68 -25.64
C ALA A 43 19.89 -49.74 -26.11
N VAL A 44 20.74 -48.87 -25.55
CA VAL A 44 22.20 -48.99 -25.62
C VAL A 44 22.74 -48.90 -24.20
N ASN A 45 23.31 -50.01 -23.73
CA ASN A 45 24.13 -50.09 -22.53
C ASN A 45 25.49 -49.42 -22.79
N ALA A 46 25.85 -48.43 -21.97
CA ALA A 46 27.23 -47.94 -21.88
C ALA A 46 27.54 -47.47 -20.44
N THR A 47 28.48 -48.18 -19.85
CA THR A 47 29.34 -47.98 -18.64
C THR A 47 29.25 -46.67 -17.83
N PRO A 48 29.35 -46.73 -16.48
CA PRO A 48 29.38 -45.55 -15.63
C PRO A 48 30.71 -44.81 -15.77
N ARG A 49 30.65 -43.57 -16.26
CA ARG A 49 31.77 -42.63 -16.24
C ARG A 49 31.66 -41.84 -14.94
N GLU A 50 32.66 -41.95 -14.07
CA GLU A 50 32.83 -41.09 -12.90
C GLU A 50 32.88 -39.62 -13.35
N TRP A 51 31.83 -38.86 -13.01
CA TRP A 51 31.81 -37.42 -13.15
C TRP A 51 31.91 -36.81 -11.75
N GLY A 52 32.96 -36.02 -11.55
CA GLY A 52 33.35 -35.43 -10.28
C GLY A 52 32.23 -34.64 -9.59
N GLN A 53 32.41 -34.50 -8.27
CA GLN A 53 31.49 -33.81 -7.38
C GLN A 53 31.05 -32.44 -7.94
N PRO A 54 29.74 -32.17 -8.05
CA PRO A 54 29.30 -30.80 -8.32
C PRO A 54 29.61 -29.95 -7.09
N ALA A 55 30.39 -28.89 -7.31
CA ALA A 55 30.67 -27.86 -6.32
C ALA A 55 29.38 -27.41 -5.64
N ALA A 56 29.41 -27.32 -4.31
CA ALA A 56 28.28 -26.94 -3.48
C ALA A 56 27.58 -25.69 -4.03
N ALA A 57 26.41 -25.89 -4.63
CA ALA A 57 25.53 -24.80 -5.03
C ALA A 57 25.12 -24.07 -3.74
N LYS A 58 25.63 -22.85 -3.55
CA LYS A 58 25.14 -21.95 -2.51
C LYS A 58 23.68 -21.64 -2.83
N THR A 59 22.78 -22.31 -2.14
CA THR A 59 21.34 -22.07 -2.17
C THR A 59 21.07 -20.71 -1.54
N THR A 60 20.96 -19.68 -2.36
CA THR A 60 20.42 -18.39 -1.92
C THR A 60 18.92 -18.57 -1.70
N ARG A 61 18.52 -18.76 -0.43
CA ARG A 61 17.12 -18.72 -0.02
C ARG A 61 16.60 -17.30 -0.15
N LEU A 62 15.75 -17.06 -1.14
CA LEU A 62 14.93 -15.86 -1.22
C LEU A 62 13.74 -16.05 -0.28
N TYR A 63 13.72 -15.31 0.82
CA TYR A 63 12.55 -15.24 1.70
C TYR A 63 11.53 -14.31 1.05
N SER A 64 10.48 -14.90 0.49
CA SER A 64 9.31 -14.13 0.02
C SER A 64 8.53 -13.67 1.24
N LEU A 65 8.70 -12.40 1.60
CA LEU A 65 7.82 -11.70 2.54
C LEU A 65 6.50 -11.41 1.80
N ALA A 66 5.65 -12.43 1.66
CA ALA A 66 4.27 -12.21 1.30
C ALA A 66 3.66 -11.26 2.36
N PRO A 67 2.83 -10.27 2.01
CA PRO A 67 2.19 -9.37 2.98
C PRO A 67 1.06 -10.05 3.78
N CYS A 68 0.69 -11.29 3.44
CA CYS A 68 -0.37 -12.07 4.09
C CYS A 68 -0.18 -12.44 5.59
N PRO A 69 1.03 -12.73 6.13
CA PRO A 69 1.16 -13.11 7.52
C PRO A 69 0.95 -11.92 8.48
N LEU A 70 1.17 -10.68 8.01
CA LEU A 70 0.93 -9.47 8.81
C LEU A 70 -0.56 -9.23 9.06
N LEU A 71 -1.41 -9.51 8.07
CA LEU A 71 -2.87 -9.39 8.17
C LEU A 71 -3.49 -10.49 9.04
N LEU A 72 -2.90 -11.68 9.06
CA LEU A 72 -3.42 -12.82 9.83
C LEU A 72 -3.00 -12.77 11.31
N ALA A 73 -1.81 -12.24 11.63
CA ALA A 73 -1.34 -12.07 13.01
C ALA A 73 -2.14 -11.01 13.78
N ALA A 74 -2.69 -10.01 13.10
CA ALA A 74 -3.52 -8.96 13.70
C ALA A 74 -4.92 -9.45 14.14
N LEU A 75 -5.33 -10.66 13.73
CA LEU A 75 -6.69 -11.19 13.94
C LEU A 75 -6.78 -12.24 15.07
N LEU A 76 -5.65 -12.63 15.67
CA LEU A 76 -5.59 -13.64 16.73
C LEU A 76 -5.48 -12.98 18.11
N PRO A 77 -6.29 -13.39 19.10
CA PRO A 77 -6.19 -12.88 20.46
C PRO A 77 -4.90 -13.38 21.12
N GLY A 78 -3.99 -12.45 21.42
CA GLY A 78 -2.74 -12.71 22.14
C GLY A 78 -1.54 -11.98 21.54
N ALA A 79 -0.59 -11.56 22.38
CA ALA A 79 0.65 -10.89 21.94
C ALA A 79 1.71 -11.88 21.41
N GLU A 80 1.55 -13.18 21.66
CA GLU A 80 2.54 -14.22 21.31
C GLU A 80 2.81 -14.36 19.80
N PRO A 81 1.81 -14.37 18.90
CA PRO A 81 2.07 -14.44 17.46
C PRO A 81 2.76 -13.17 16.93
N VAL A 82 2.40 -12.01 17.49
CA VAL A 82 3.03 -10.73 17.17
C VAL A 82 4.49 -10.75 17.62
N ARG A 83 4.76 -11.21 18.84
CA ARG A 83 6.12 -11.35 19.38
C ARG A 83 6.98 -12.26 18.52
N ALA A 84 6.47 -13.41 18.09
CA ALA A 84 7.20 -14.34 17.23
C ALA A 84 7.56 -13.77 15.85
N VAL A 85 6.67 -12.96 15.25
CA VAL A 85 6.95 -12.30 13.96
C VAL A 85 8.00 -11.20 14.11
N PHE A 86 8.01 -10.51 15.25
CA PHE A 86 8.90 -9.36 15.50
C PHE A 86 10.21 -9.71 16.22
N GLU A 87 10.34 -10.91 16.79
CA GLU A 87 11.55 -11.39 17.47
C GLU A 87 12.84 -11.21 16.66
N PRO A 88 12.91 -11.50 15.34
CA PRO A 88 14.11 -11.27 14.55
C PRO A 88 14.54 -9.79 14.48
N PHE A 89 13.60 -8.85 14.55
CA PHE A 89 13.88 -7.42 14.58
C PHE A 89 14.32 -6.95 15.96
N VAL A 90 13.74 -7.52 17.02
CA VAL A 90 14.15 -7.29 18.41
C VAL A 90 15.61 -7.73 18.60
N GLU A 91 15.96 -8.93 18.11
CA GLU A 91 17.33 -9.43 18.17
C GLU A 91 18.29 -8.57 17.34
N LEU A 92 17.88 -8.08 16.16
CA LEU A 92 18.69 -7.16 15.37
C LEU A 92 19.01 -5.87 16.16
N VAL A 93 18.01 -5.25 16.79
CA VAL A 93 18.23 -4.04 17.60
C VAL A 93 19.16 -4.31 18.78
N LYS A 94 19.03 -5.46 19.45
CA LYS A 94 19.94 -5.86 20.53
C LYS A 94 21.37 -6.06 20.05
N THR A 95 21.57 -6.64 18.86
CA THR A 95 22.92 -6.86 18.31
C THR A 95 23.64 -5.57 17.91
N LEU A 96 22.90 -4.48 17.72
CA LEU A 96 23.46 -3.17 17.34
C LEU A 96 23.96 -2.34 18.53
N ASP A 97 23.74 -2.81 19.77
CA ASP A 97 24.17 -2.15 21.02
C ASP A 97 23.91 -0.62 21.02
N LEU A 98 22.74 -0.23 20.53
CA LEU A 98 22.38 1.17 20.37
C LEU A 98 22.18 1.84 21.73
N PRO A 99 22.67 3.07 21.92
CA PRO A 99 22.52 3.78 23.18
C PRO A 99 21.03 3.99 23.49
N GLY A 100 20.64 3.80 24.76
CA GLY A 100 19.22 3.80 25.17
C GLY A 100 18.43 5.05 24.77
N TRP A 101 19.07 6.22 24.73
CA TRP A 101 18.43 7.46 24.27
C TRP A 101 17.98 7.40 22.79
N LEU A 102 18.75 6.70 21.94
CA LEU A 102 18.46 6.56 20.52
C LEU A 102 17.37 5.52 20.27
N VAL A 103 17.33 4.45 21.08
CA VAL A 103 16.22 3.49 21.05
C VAL A 103 14.92 4.16 21.50
N HIS A 104 14.99 5.00 22.52
CA HIS A 104 13.85 5.73 23.08
C HIS A 104 13.28 6.79 22.13
N TRP A 105 14.15 7.66 21.60
CA TRP A 105 13.72 8.79 20.76
C TRP A 105 13.77 8.49 19.26
N GLY A 106 14.41 7.41 18.84
CA GLY A 106 14.55 7.06 17.42
C GLY A 106 13.21 6.83 16.74
N HIS A 107 12.31 6.07 17.37
CA HIS A 107 10.96 5.86 16.85
C HIS A 107 10.14 7.17 16.74
N PRO A 108 9.91 7.94 17.83
CA PRO A 108 9.12 9.17 17.74
C PRO A 108 9.78 10.23 16.85
N GLY A 109 11.12 10.32 16.83
CA GLY A 109 11.86 11.24 15.98
C GLY A 109 11.68 10.94 14.48
N ASN A 110 11.90 9.69 14.06
CA ASN A 110 11.68 9.29 12.66
C ASN A 110 10.20 9.41 12.27
N MET A 111 9.28 9.01 13.15
CA MET A 111 7.86 9.08 12.86
C MET A 111 7.35 10.51 12.75
N ALA A 112 7.93 11.47 13.48
CA ALA A 112 7.61 12.89 13.30
C ALA A 112 7.96 13.36 11.88
N VAL A 113 9.17 13.04 11.38
CA VAL A 113 9.56 13.41 10.00
C VAL A 113 8.63 12.77 8.98
N VAL A 114 8.37 11.47 9.11
CA VAL A 114 7.47 10.72 8.22
C VAL A 114 6.08 11.33 8.22
N LEU A 115 5.51 11.60 9.39
CA LEU A 115 4.16 12.12 9.52
C LEU A 115 4.03 13.54 8.98
N PHE A 116 4.92 14.46 9.36
CA PHE A 116 4.81 15.87 8.97
C PHE A 116 5.28 16.11 7.54
N ALA A 117 6.43 15.57 7.14
CA ALA A 117 6.98 15.80 5.81
C ALA A 117 6.23 14.99 4.76
N MET A 118 5.99 13.70 4.99
CA MET A 118 5.35 12.86 3.97
C MET A 118 3.83 12.90 4.09
N GLY A 119 3.30 12.70 5.31
CA GLY A 119 1.85 12.73 5.54
C GLY A 119 1.26 14.13 5.41
N GLY A 120 1.88 15.13 6.04
CA GLY A 120 1.42 16.51 5.99
C GLY A 120 1.48 17.10 4.58
N TYR A 121 2.65 17.07 3.94
CA TYR A 121 2.79 17.59 2.58
C TYR A 121 2.00 16.75 1.56
N GLY A 122 1.98 15.42 1.71
CA GLY A 122 1.17 14.54 0.87
C GLY A 122 -0.32 14.88 0.95
N THR A 123 -0.84 15.11 2.15
CA THR A 123 -2.24 15.52 2.36
C THR A 123 -2.52 16.90 1.77
N TYR A 124 -1.61 17.86 1.96
CA TYR A 124 -1.69 19.17 1.31
C TYR A 124 -1.80 19.03 -0.23
N LEU A 125 -0.95 18.22 -0.85
CA LEU A 125 -1.02 17.94 -2.28
C LEU A 125 -2.37 17.31 -2.68
N GLY A 126 -2.93 16.44 -1.83
CA GLY A 126 -4.28 15.89 -2.02
C GLY A 126 -5.35 16.98 -2.15
N PHE A 127 -5.28 18.00 -1.29
CA PHE A 127 -6.14 19.18 -1.40
C PHE A 127 -5.86 20.01 -2.65
N ARG A 128 -4.59 20.18 -3.05
CA ARG A 128 -4.24 20.90 -4.29
C ARG A 128 -4.77 20.20 -5.54
N ILE A 129 -4.78 18.85 -5.58
CA ILE A 129 -5.41 18.10 -6.68
C ILE A 129 -6.90 18.43 -6.81
N LYS A 130 -7.58 18.62 -5.68
CA LYS A 130 -9.04 18.87 -5.63
C LYS A 130 -9.42 20.33 -5.84
N LEU A 131 -8.64 21.26 -5.28
CA LEU A 131 -9.02 22.67 -5.10
C LEU A 131 -8.20 23.67 -5.93
N SER A 132 -7.06 23.30 -6.49
CA SER A 132 -6.30 24.23 -7.34
C SER A 132 -7.03 24.48 -8.65
N ASP A 133 -6.82 25.63 -9.30
CA ASP A 133 -7.28 25.91 -10.66
C ASP A 133 -6.15 25.82 -11.69
N ASP A 134 -4.89 25.80 -11.24
CA ASP A 134 -3.71 25.73 -12.09
C ASP A 134 -3.49 24.29 -12.59
N PRO A 135 -3.50 24.05 -13.93
CA PRO A 135 -3.25 22.73 -14.49
C PRO A 135 -1.82 22.22 -14.25
N GLU A 136 -0.81 23.09 -14.18
CA GLU A 136 0.59 22.68 -13.95
C GLU A 136 0.76 22.15 -12.53
N GLU A 137 0.24 22.91 -11.55
CA GLU A 137 0.28 22.52 -10.16
C GLU A 137 -0.53 21.24 -9.89
N LYS A 138 -1.71 21.09 -10.50
CA LYS A 138 -2.49 19.85 -10.41
C LYS A 138 -1.72 18.65 -10.94
N ALA A 139 -0.98 18.81 -12.04
CA ALA A 139 -0.17 17.73 -12.60
C ALA A 139 0.96 17.33 -11.64
N LYS A 140 1.69 18.32 -11.09
CA LYS A 140 2.73 18.09 -10.06
C LYS A 140 2.16 17.41 -8.82
N ALA A 141 1.02 17.88 -8.32
CA ALA A 141 0.39 17.32 -7.14
C ALA A 141 -0.08 15.87 -7.36
N LYS A 142 -0.65 15.56 -8.54
CA LYS A 142 -1.04 14.19 -8.92
C LYS A 142 0.14 13.22 -9.01
N ASP A 143 1.31 13.70 -9.40
CA ASP A 143 2.52 12.87 -9.45
C ASP A 143 3.15 12.67 -8.06
N LEU A 144 3.24 13.74 -7.26
CA LEU A 144 3.92 13.72 -5.97
C LEU A 144 3.07 13.11 -4.85
N HIS A 145 1.75 13.35 -4.83
CA HIS A 145 0.84 12.83 -3.81
C HIS A 145 0.98 11.31 -3.62
N PRO A 146 0.75 10.45 -4.65
CA PRO A 146 0.84 9.01 -4.45
C PRO A 146 2.24 8.54 -4.03
N LYS A 147 3.32 9.20 -4.49
CA LYS A 147 4.69 8.86 -4.09
C LYS A 147 4.95 9.13 -2.62
N LEU A 148 4.55 10.31 -2.14
CA LEU A 148 4.70 10.70 -0.74
C LEU A 148 3.83 9.86 0.18
N LEU A 149 2.58 9.56 -0.21
CA LEU A 149 1.68 8.75 0.62
C LEU A 149 2.05 7.25 0.60
N ALA A 150 2.57 6.73 -0.51
CA ALA A 150 3.16 5.39 -0.54
C ALA A 150 4.38 5.30 0.38
N GLY A 151 5.22 6.34 0.37
CA GLY A 151 6.34 6.44 1.29
C GLY A 151 5.90 6.57 2.75
N LEU A 152 4.86 7.37 3.05
CA LEU A 152 4.23 7.43 4.37
C LEU A 152 3.81 6.02 4.81
N PHE A 153 3.07 5.30 3.97
CA PHE A 153 2.62 3.94 4.29
C PHE A 153 3.78 3.03 4.62
N PHE A 154 4.80 3.01 3.77
CA PHE A 154 5.98 2.17 3.94
C PHE A 154 6.73 2.47 5.24
N PHE A 155 7.11 3.73 5.46
CA PHE A 155 7.87 4.10 6.65
C PHE A 155 7.04 4.05 7.92
N PHE A 156 5.73 4.27 7.85
CA PHE A 156 4.83 4.10 8.99
C PHE A 156 4.71 2.63 9.40
N ALA A 157 4.63 1.70 8.43
CA ALA A 157 4.65 0.27 8.70
C ALA A 157 5.99 -0.19 9.31
N LEU A 158 7.12 0.33 8.82
CA LEU A 158 8.42 0.11 9.44
C LEU A 158 8.50 0.74 10.84
N GLY A 159 7.91 1.92 11.03
CA GLY A 159 7.78 2.57 12.32
C GLY A 159 7.02 1.73 13.33
N ALA A 160 5.90 1.13 12.92
CA ALA A 160 5.12 0.22 13.75
C ALA A 160 5.96 -0.97 14.25
N THR A 161 6.87 -1.48 13.41
CA THR A 161 7.84 -2.52 13.80
C THR A 161 8.75 -2.05 14.94
N GLY A 162 9.28 -0.82 14.84
CA GLY A 162 10.09 -0.21 15.91
C GLY A 162 9.30 0.04 17.20
N GLY A 163 8.06 0.50 17.09
CA GLY A 163 7.17 0.74 18.25
C GLY A 163 6.79 -0.54 18.98
N ILE A 164 6.49 -1.62 18.24
CA ILE A 164 6.23 -2.94 18.82
C ILE A 164 7.49 -3.49 19.49
N THR A 165 8.66 -3.33 18.88
CA THR A 165 9.94 -3.75 19.47
C THR A 165 10.18 -3.06 20.82
N ALA A 166 9.96 -1.74 20.91
CA ALA A 166 10.12 -0.99 22.16
C ALA A 166 9.11 -1.40 23.27
N LEU A 167 7.89 -1.78 22.89
CA LEU A 167 6.89 -2.31 23.83
C LEU A 167 7.27 -3.69 24.37
N LEU A 168 7.76 -4.57 23.49
CA LEU A 168 8.20 -5.92 23.85
C LEU A 168 9.45 -5.91 24.74
N THR A 169 10.32 -4.91 24.61
CA THR A 169 11.45 -4.72 25.54
C THR A 169 11.04 -4.16 26.89
N SER A 170 9.81 -3.64 27.03
CA SER A 170 9.29 -3.01 28.25
C SER A 170 8.24 -3.86 28.98
N ASP A 171 8.05 -5.13 28.59
CA ASP A 171 7.08 -6.09 29.13
C ASP A 171 5.61 -5.59 29.21
N LYS A 172 5.24 -4.58 28.40
CA LYS A 172 3.87 -4.02 28.39
C LYS A 172 3.01 -4.67 27.30
N PRO A 173 1.75 -5.07 27.60
CA PRO A 173 0.84 -5.62 26.60
C PRO A 173 0.49 -4.60 25.52
N ILE A 174 0.60 -5.01 24.25
CA ILE A 174 0.48 -4.15 23.06
C ILE A 174 -0.91 -3.49 22.95
N PHE A 175 -1.97 -4.19 23.34
CA PHE A 175 -3.35 -3.71 23.21
C PHE A 175 -3.81 -2.78 24.33
N GLU A 176 -3.03 -2.60 25.40
CA GLU A 176 -3.36 -1.65 26.48
C GLU A 176 -2.84 -0.24 26.18
N SER A 177 -1.88 -0.10 25.27
CA SER A 177 -1.33 1.21 24.89
C SER A 177 -2.24 1.89 23.87
N PRO A 178 -2.88 3.03 24.21
CA PRO A 178 -3.69 3.78 23.25
C PRO A 178 -2.88 4.23 22.03
N HIS A 179 -1.57 4.49 22.20
CA HIS A 179 -0.66 4.78 21.09
C HIS A 179 -0.53 3.58 20.14
N ALA A 180 -0.31 2.37 20.66
CA ALA A 180 -0.18 1.17 19.83
C ALA A 180 -1.49 0.84 19.08
N VAL A 181 -2.63 0.91 19.77
CA VAL A 181 -3.95 0.65 19.18
C VAL A 181 -4.27 1.63 18.06
N THR A 182 -4.06 2.93 18.29
CA THR A 182 -4.27 3.95 17.25
C THR A 182 -3.33 3.77 16.06
N GLY A 183 -2.10 3.28 16.28
CA GLY A 183 -1.15 2.96 15.21
C GLY A 183 -1.62 1.80 14.32
N ILE A 184 -2.11 0.71 14.93
CA ILE A 184 -2.65 -0.45 14.20
C ILE A 184 -3.89 -0.05 13.38
N ILE A 185 -4.84 0.67 14.00
CA ILE A 185 -6.04 1.17 13.31
C ILE A 185 -5.63 2.09 12.16
N GLY A 186 -4.69 3.02 12.40
CA GLY A 186 -4.20 3.94 11.39
C GLY A 186 -3.56 3.23 10.19
N LEU A 187 -2.74 2.19 10.43
CA LEU A 187 -2.12 1.40 9.36
C LEU A 187 -3.16 0.60 8.55
N ALA A 188 -4.16 0.04 9.22
CA ALA A 188 -5.27 -0.65 8.55
C ALA A 188 -6.08 0.31 7.66
N LEU A 189 -6.44 1.49 8.19
CA LEU A 189 -7.14 2.52 7.42
C LEU A 189 -6.29 3.05 6.26
N LEU A 190 -4.98 3.21 6.45
CA LEU A 190 -4.06 3.64 5.39
C LEU A 190 -3.94 2.58 4.28
N THR A 191 -4.03 1.30 4.63
CA THR A 191 -4.10 0.20 3.65
C THR A 191 -5.36 0.35 2.78
N VAL A 192 -6.52 0.52 3.41
CA VAL A 192 -7.79 0.76 2.70
C VAL A 192 -7.68 2.01 1.82
N GLN A 193 -7.16 3.11 2.37
CA GLN A 193 -6.95 4.38 1.68
C GLN A 193 -6.06 4.24 0.43
N SER A 194 -5.06 3.35 0.45
CA SER A 194 -4.16 3.10 -0.68
C SER A 194 -4.83 2.33 -1.83
N ILE A 195 -5.85 1.52 -1.53
CA ILE A 195 -6.58 0.71 -2.51
C ILE A 195 -7.72 1.52 -3.14
N LEU A 196 -8.36 2.42 -2.38
CA LEU A 196 -9.50 3.23 -2.87
C LEU A 196 -9.31 3.87 -4.27
N PRO A 197 -8.14 4.45 -4.60
CA PRO A 197 -7.89 5.06 -5.91
C PRO A 197 -8.06 4.11 -7.10
N THR A 198 -7.79 2.81 -6.93
CA THR A 198 -7.92 1.83 -8.02
C THR A 198 -9.38 1.55 -8.38
N LEU A 199 -10.32 2.00 -7.55
CA LEU A 199 -11.76 1.80 -7.73
C LEU A 199 -12.48 3.06 -8.22
N PHE A 200 -11.75 4.15 -8.52
CA PHE A 200 -12.36 5.41 -8.93
C PHE A 200 -13.09 5.35 -10.27
N GLU A 201 -12.76 4.39 -11.13
CA GLU A 201 -13.43 4.22 -12.42
C GLU A 201 -14.91 3.91 -12.23
N GLY A 202 -15.79 4.68 -12.87
CA GLY A 202 -17.23 4.49 -12.79
C GLY A 202 -17.92 5.01 -11.53
N ASN A 203 -17.19 5.55 -10.53
CA ASN A 203 -17.80 6.12 -9.33
C ASN A 203 -17.09 7.38 -8.80
N PRO A 204 -17.58 8.59 -9.15
CA PRO A 204 -16.98 9.85 -8.68
C PRO A 204 -17.09 10.06 -7.16
N ALA A 205 -18.05 9.43 -6.49
CA ALA A 205 -18.22 9.56 -5.04
C ALA A 205 -17.02 8.99 -4.26
N LEU A 206 -16.34 7.97 -4.80
CA LEU A 206 -15.16 7.37 -4.16
C LEU A 206 -13.99 8.34 -4.03
N ARG A 207 -13.88 9.34 -4.91
CA ARG A 207 -12.85 10.40 -4.78
C ARG A 207 -13.12 11.28 -3.57
N THR A 208 -14.39 11.56 -3.28
CA THR A 208 -14.80 12.30 -2.08
C THR A 208 -14.56 11.45 -0.83
N THR A 209 -14.93 10.16 -0.86
CA THR A 209 -14.66 9.22 0.23
C THR A 209 -13.18 9.11 0.52
N HIS A 210 -12.33 8.98 -0.51
CA HIS A 210 -10.87 8.96 -0.36
C HIS A 210 -10.35 10.24 0.29
N GLY A 211 -10.83 11.42 -0.14
CA GLY A 211 -10.44 12.68 0.48
C GLY A 211 -10.86 12.78 1.96
N LEU A 212 -12.08 12.36 2.30
CA LEU A 212 -12.60 12.40 3.65
C LEU A 212 -11.90 11.38 4.57
N LEU A 213 -11.76 10.14 4.11
CA LEU A 213 -11.05 9.08 4.82
C LEU A 213 -9.59 9.47 5.05
N GLY A 214 -8.90 9.97 4.03
CA GLY A 214 -7.53 10.45 4.13
C GLY A 214 -7.37 11.58 5.16
N SER A 215 -8.30 12.54 5.17
CA SER A 215 -8.31 13.61 6.18
C SER A 215 -8.54 13.06 7.59
N GLY A 216 -9.45 12.10 7.75
CA GLY A 216 -9.69 11.42 9.02
C GLY A 216 -8.48 10.63 9.53
N ILE A 217 -7.78 9.94 8.63
CA ILE A 217 -6.53 9.21 8.96
C ILE A 217 -5.45 10.18 9.45
N MET A 218 -5.30 11.35 8.81
CA MET A 218 -4.34 12.35 9.29
C MET A 218 -4.67 12.87 10.68
N THR A 219 -5.94 13.14 10.98
CA THR A 219 -6.37 13.51 12.33
C THR A 219 -6.05 12.41 13.33
N LEU A 220 -6.33 11.14 12.98
CA LEU A 220 -5.98 9.99 13.81
C LEU A 220 -4.46 9.91 14.04
N PHE A 221 -3.63 10.19 13.03
CA PHE A 221 -2.18 10.18 13.19
C PHE A 221 -1.65 11.32 14.06
N LEU A 222 -2.29 12.49 14.06
CA LEU A 222 -1.95 13.55 15.00
C LEU A 222 -2.27 13.14 16.44
N ILE A 223 -3.41 12.48 16.66
CA ILE A 223 -3.75 11.90 17.97
C ILE A 223 -2.75 10.81 18.36
N HIS A 224 -2.42 9.90 17.44
CA HIS A 224 -1.42 8.85 17.64
C HIS A 224 -0.05 9.43 18.03
N ALA A 225 0.38 10.50 17.35
CA ALA A 225 1.64 11.20 17.65
C ALA A 225 1.60 11.88 19.04
N ALA A 226 0.49 12.51 19.41
CA ALA A 226 0.32 13.10 20.74
C ALA A 226 0.38 12.03 21.85
N LEU A 227 -0.29 10.89 21.65
CA LEU A 227 -0.22 9.74 22.56
C LEU A 227 1.20 9.16 22.64
N GLY A 228 1.91 9.11 21.52
CA GLY A 228 3.30 8.64 21.47
C GLY A 228 4.26 9.57 22.21
N LEU A 229 4.09 10.88 22.05
CA LEU A 229 4.87 11.88 22.78
C LEU A 229 4.58 11.82 24.29
N GLN A 230 3.31 11.71 24.67
CA GLN A 230 2.91 11.52 26.08
C GLN A 230 3.55 10.26 26.67
N LEU A 231 3.55 9.15 25.92
CA LEU A 231 4.17 7.91 26.35
C LEU A 231 5.69 8.07 26.50
N GLY A 232 6.36 8.69 25.53
CA GLY A 232 7.81 8.92 25.56
C GLY A 232 8.28 9.85 26.68
N LEU A 233 7.44 10.80 27.10
CA LEU A 233 7.70 11.69 28.24
C LEU A 233 7.35 11.07 29.61
N SER A 234 6.65 9.93 29.63
CA SER A 234 6.24 9.26 30.87
C SER A 234 7.25 8.25 31.42
N PHE A 235 8.40 8.10 30.74
CA PHE A 235 9.53 7.28 31.17
C PHE A 235 10.48 8.04 32.10
#